data_AF-A0A6H1LTB2-F1
#
_entry.id   AF-A0A6H1LTB2-F1
#
_cell.length_a   1.000
_cell.length_b   1.000
_cell.length_c   1.000
_cell.angle_alpha   90.00
_cell.angle_beta   90.00
_cell.angle_gamma   90.00
#
_symmetry.space_group_name_H-M   'P 1'
#
loop_
_entity.id
_entity.type
_entity.pdbx_description
1 polymer ?
#
loop_
_entity_poly.entity_id
_entity_poly.type
_entity_poly.pdbx_seq_one_letter_code
_entity_poly.pdbx_strand_id
1 'polypeptide(L)'
;MAIAELDDTAAAELGPLLRDTARVVETLCRPEQTYVCMWSHGREARKHLHIAVQPVTAEVRARYGGLRSEQLQARMLADGDEPDITEVEQFCERARELFRAITDSSAAHRS
;
A
#
# COMPACT_ATOMS: atom_id res chain seq x y z
N MET A 1 -12.54 -4.51 -13.18
CA MET A 1 -12.96 -3.60 -12.11
C MET A 1 -12.26 -2.27 -12.20
N ALA A 2 -13.03 -1.20 -12.38
CA ALA A 2 -12.62 0.19 -12.24
C ALA A 2 -13.12 0.75 -10.90
N ILE A 3 -12.54 1.86 -10.41
CA ILE A 3 -13.06 2.54 -9.21
C ILE A 3 -14.52 2.98 -9.37
N ALA A 4 -14.94 3.32 -10.59
CA ALA A 4 -16.32 3.70 -10.90
C ALA A 4 -17.32 2.54 -10.84
N GLU A 5 -16.84 1.30 -10.68
CA GLU A 5 -17.68 0.09 -10.59
C GLU A 5 -17.82 -0.41 -9.15
N LEU A 6 -17.23 0.28 -8.17
CA LEU A 6 -17.46 -0.03 -6.76
C LEU A 6 -18.91 0.31 -6.40
N ASP A 7 -19.58 -0.60 -5.70
CA ASP A 7 -20.84 -0.30 -5.04
C ASP A 7 -20.63 0.60 -3.82
N ASP A 8 -21.72 1.11 -3.25
CA ASP A 8 -21.67 2.05 -2.12
C ASP A 8 -20.99 1.44 -0.88
N THR A 9 -21.14 0.13 -0.67
CA THR A 9 -20.49 -0.58 0.45
C THR A 9 -18.98 -0.62 0.25
N ALA A 10 -18.52 -1.10 -0.90
CA ALA A 10 -17.10 -1.17 -1.23
C ALA A 10 -16.44 0.21 -1.24
N ALA A 11 -17.14 1.23 -1.76
CA ALA A 11 -16.67 2.61 -1.74
C ALA A 11 -16.53 3.15 -0.29
N ALA A 12 -17.49 2.85 0.59
CA ALA A 12 -17.46 3.26 1.99
C ALA A 12 -16.34 2.55 2.79
N GLU A 13 -16.05 1.28 2.48
CA GLU A 13 -15.01 0.49 3.14
C GLU A 13 -13.59 0.87 2.68
N LEU A 14 -13.44 1.40 1.47
CA LEU A 14 -12.15 1.70 0.88
C LEU A 14 -11.35 2.74 1.68
N GLY A 15 -12.00 3.81 2.13
CA GLY A 15 -11.35 4.88 2.89
C GLY A 15 -10.66 4.39 4.19
N PRO A 16 -11.40 3.73 5.09
CA PRO A 16 -10.83 3.10 6.28
C PRO A 16 -9.72 2.10 5.96
N LEU A 17 -9.90 1.25 4.96
CA LEU A 17 -8.89 0.26 4.57
C LEU A 17 -7.57 0.92 4.16
N LEU A 18 -7.62 1.97 3.33
CA LEU A 18 -6.43 2.70 2.90
C LEU A 18 -5.73 3.41 4.06
N ARG A 19 -6.50 4.03 4.96
CA ARG A 19 -5.96 4.68 6.15
C ARG A 19 -5.24 3.69 7.06
N ASP A 20 -5.86 2.54 7.32
CA ASP A 20 -5.29 1.56 8.23
C ASP A 20 -4.08 0.86 7.61
N THR A 21 -4.11 0.61 6.29
CA THR A 21 -2.94 0.14 5.54
C THR A 21 -1.78 1.13 5.61
N ALA A 22 -2.03 2.42 5.42
CA ALA A 22 -1.00 3.46 5.56
C ALA A 22 -0.40 3.49 6.97
N ARG A 23 -1.23 3.37 8.01
CA ARG A 23 -0.74 3.29 9.41
C ARG A 23 0.16 2.09 9.65
N VAL A 24 -0.20 0.91 9.13
CA VAL A 24 0.62 -0.30 9.24
C VAL A 24 1.97 -0.08 8.55
N VAL A 25 1.96 0.44 7.32
CA VAL A 25 3.17 0.74 6.54
C VAL A 25 4.04 1.78 7.25
N GLU A 26 3.46 2.86 7.77
CA GLU A 26 4.20 3.88 8.51
C GLU A 26 4.83 3.32 9.79
N THR A 27 4.11 2.47 10.50
CA THR A 27 4.61 1.81 11.71
C THR A 27 5.81 0.91 11.41
N LEU A 28 5.69 0.07 10.38
CA LEU A 28 6.71 -0.94 10.05
C LEU A 28 7.92 -0.35 9.33
N CYS A 29 7.71 0.60 8.41
CA CYS A 29 8.76 1.09 7.52
C CYS A 29 9.33 2.44 7.95
N ARG A 30 8.64 3.18 8.83
CA ARG A 30 9.00 4.56 9.25
C ARG A 30 9.48 5.43 8.07
N PRO A 31 8.67 5.52 7.00
CA PRO A 31 9.08 6.23 5.80
C PRO A 31 9.14 7.74 6.04
N GLU A 32 9.85 8.46 5.18
CA GLU A 32 9.75 9.93 5.11
C GLU A 32 8.38 10.36 4.55
N GLN A 33 7.79 9.50 3.71
CA GLN A 33 6.50 9.73 3.06
C GLN A 33 5.85 8.39 2.67
N THR A 34 4.53 8.30 2.78
CA THR A 34 3.74 7.21 2.22
C THR A 34 2.97 7.71 1.00
N TYR A 35 3.07 7.01 -0.13
CA TYR A 35 2.27 7.29 -1.33
C TYR A 35 1.16 6.25 -1.48
N VAL A 36 -0.03 6.69 -1.91
CA VAL A 36 -1.16 5.82 -2.25
C VAL A 36 -1.48 6.02 -3.72
N CYS A 37 -1.20 5.00 -4.53
CA CYS A 37 -1.31 5.07 -5.98
C CYS A 37 -2.31 4.02 -6.49
N MET A 38 -3.22 4.45 -7.35
CA MET A 38 -4.24 3.60 -7.93
C MET A 38 -3.89 3.25 -9.38
N TRP A 39 -3.94 1.96 -9.69
CA TRP A 39 -3.65 1.40 -10.99
C TRP A 39 -4.84 0.55 -11.43
N SER A 40 -5.33 0.75 -12.64
CA SER A 40 -6.30 -0.14 -13.26
C SER A 40 -5.71 -0.64 -14.57
N HIS A 41 -5.58 -1.95 -14.71
CA HIS A 41 -5.01 -2.54 -15.91
C HIS A 41 -5.79 -3.79 -16.38
N GLY A 42 -5.57 -4.11 -17.65
CA GLY A 42 -5.98 -5.34 -18.32
C GLY A 42 -5.76 -5.21 -19.82
N ARG A 43 -5.46 -6.33 -20.49
CA ARG A 43 -4.97 -6.38 -21.88
C ARG A 43 -5.87 -5.65 -22.89
N GLU A 44 -7.19 -5.66 -22.66
CA GLU A 44 -8.20 -5.05 -23.54
C GLU A 44 -9.33 -4.32 -22.76
N ALA A 45 -9.32 -4.40 -21.43
CA ALA A 45 -10.34 -3.78 -20.57
C ALA A 45 -9.82 -3.63 -19.13
N ARG A 46 -10.49 -2.79 -18.32
CA ARG A 46 -10.22 -2.61 -16.89
C ARG A 46 -10.60 -3.88 -16.14
N LYS A 47 -9.67 -4.81 -15.92
CA LYS A 47 -9.97 -6.11 -15.32
C LYS A 47 -9.71 -6.13 -13.82
N HIS A 48 -8.63 -5.50 -13.35
CA HIS A 48 -8.26 -5.54 -11.94
C HIS A 48 -7.84 -4.15 -11.43
N LEU A 49 -8.36 -3.80 -10.25
CA LEU A 49 -8.02 -2.56 -9.56
C LEU A 49 -6.93 -2.88 -8.54
N HIS A 50 -5.79 -2.22 -8.66
CA HIS A 50 -4.69 -2.29 -7.69
C HIS A 50 -4.55 -0.93 -7.00
N ILE A 51 -4.35 -0.96 -5.69
CA ILE A 51 -3.93 0.22 -4.94
C ILE A 51 -2.63 -0.13 -4.24
N ALA A 52 -1.56 0.58 -4.63
CA ALA A 52 -0.25 0.46 -4.03
C ALA A 52 -0.10 1.49 -2.91
N VAL A 53 0.15 1.02 -1.69
CA VAL A 53 0.54 1.86 -0.55
C VAL A 53 2.04 1.70 -0.37
N GLN A 54 2.80 2.69 -0.83
CA GLN A 54 4.25 2.60 -0.95
C GLN A 54 4.95 3.46 0.11
N PRO A 55 5.72 2.85 1.03
CA PRO A 55 6.63 3.59 1.89
C PRO A 55 7.84 4.11 1.10
N VAL A 56 8.21 5.35 1.33
CA VAL A 56 9.43 5.95 0.80
C VAL A 56 10.37 6.26 1.94
N THR A 57 11.34 5.37 2.17
CA THR A 57 12.37 5.56 3.19
C THR A 57 13.54 6.38 2.63
N ALA A 58 14.35 6.96 3.52
CA ALA A 58 15.58 7.65 3.14
C ALA A 58 16.54 6.73 2.37
N GLU A 59 16.60 5.44 2.74
CA GLU A 59 17.40 4.42 2.07
C GLU A 59 16.94 4.16 0.63
N VAL A 60 15.63 3.98 0.42
CA VAL A 60 15.06 3.82 -0.92
C VAL A 60 15.39 5.05 -1.76
N ARG A 61 15.20 6.26 -1.21
CA ARG A 61 15.57 7.48 -1.94
C ARG A 61 17.04 7.54 -2.29
N ALA A 62 17.94 7.19 -1.36
CA ALA A 62 19.37 7.18 -1.62
C ALA A 62 19.73 6.18 -2.74
N ARG A 63 19.15 4.97 -2.71
CA ARG A 63 19.33 3.94 -3.75
C ARG A 63 18.92 4.44 -5.14
N TYR A 64 17.83 5.19 -5.22
CA TYR A 64 17.27 5.69 -6.48
C TYR A 64 17.61 7.16 -6.75
N GLY A 65 18.78 7.65 -6.32
CA GLY A 65 19.29 8.97 -6.71
C GLY A 65 18.45 10.16 -6.21
N GLY A 66 17.71 9.98 -5.12
CA GLY A 66 16.87 11.00 -4.49
C GLY A 66 15.49 11.18 -5.12
N LEU A 67 15.13 10.37 -6.13
CA LEU A 67 13.84 10.40 -6.81
C LEU A 67 12.66 10.28 -5.83
N ARG A 68 11.51 10.84 -6.23
CA ARG A 68 10.26 10.84 -5.45
C ARG A 68 9.05 10.59 -6.35
N SER A 69 7.90 10.38 -5.71
CA SER A 69 6.59 10.24 -6.35
C SER A 69 6.61 9.27 -7.55
N GLU A 70 5.92 9.58 -8.64
CA GLU A 70 5.79 8.75 -9.83
C GLU A 70 7.12 8.39 -10.50
N GLN A 71 8.13 9.27 -10.41
CA GLN A 71 9.46 9.02 -10.99
C GLN A 71 10.18 7.88 -10.27
N LEU A 72 10.05 7.83 -8.93
CA LEU A 72 10.59 6.75 -8.12
C LEU A 72 9.87 5.43 -8.45
N GLN A 73 8.54 5.43 -8.53
CA GLN A 73 7.77 4.21 -8.84
C GLN A 73 8.11 3.66 -10.23
N ALA A 74 8.16 4.53 -11.24
CA ALA A 74 8.50 4.13 -12.60
C ALA A 74 9.91 3.52 -12.66
N ARG A 75 10.88 4.11 -11.94
CA ARG A 75 12.24 3.58 -11.86
C ARG A 75 12.27 2.22 -11.16
N MET A 76 11.65 2.09 -9.99
CA MET A 76 11.59 0.82 -9.26
C MET A 76 10.96 -0.31 -10.09
N LEU A 77 9.87 0.01 -10.80
CA LEU A 77 9.19 -0.95 -11.68
C LEU A 77 10.07 -1.37 -12.87
N ALA A 78 10.82 -0.42 -13.46
CA ALA A 78 11.71 -0.71 -14.58
C ALA A 78 12.94 -1.52 -14.16
N ASP A 79 13.47 -1.26 -12.96
CA ASP A 79 14.61 -2.00 -12.42
C ASP A 79 14.23 -3.44 -12.06
N GLY A 80 12.95 -3.70 -11.72
CA GLY A 80 12.40 -5.05 -11.60
C GLY A 80 12.98 -5.87 -10.43
N ASP A 81 13.54 -5.19 -9.43
CA ASP A 81 14.08 -5.84 -8.23
C ASP A 81 12.95 -6.43 -7.39
N GLU A 82 12.88 -7.75 -7.36
CA GLU A 82 11.95 -8.50 -6.53
C GLU A 82 12.55 -8.69 -5.12
N PRO A 83 11.77 -8.41 -4.05
CA PRO A 83 12.23 -8.68 -2.69
C PRO A 83 12.31 -10.19 -2.44
N ASP A 84 13.17 -10.58 -1.48
CA ASP A 84 13.24 -11.97 -1.04
C ASP A 84 11.90 -12.42 -0.44
N ILE A 85 11.43 -13.61 -0.84
CA ILE A 85 10.11 -14.10 -0.45
C ILE A 85 9.97 -14.30 1.06
N THR A 86 11.04 -14.71 1.75
CA THR A 86 11.02 -14.89 3.20
C THR A 86 10.91 -13.55 3.91
N GLU A 87 11.56 -12.50 3.40
CA GLU A 87 11.39 -11.13 3.93
C GLU A 87 9.97 -10.61 3.74
N VAL A 88 9.35 -10.91 2.59
CA VAL A 88 7.94 -10.58 2.31
C VAL A 88 7.01 -11.29 3.30
N GLU A 89 7.21 -12.59 3.53
CA GLU A 89 6.39 -13.37 4.46
C GLU A 89 6.47 -12.82 5.89
N GLN A 90 7.67 -12.55 6.38
CA GLN A 90 7.89 -11.94 7.71
C GLN A 90 7.26 -10.55 7.81
N PHE A 91 7.34 -9.74 6.75
CA PHE A 91 6.66 -8.46 6.70
C PHE A 91 5.13 -8.64 6.82
N CYS A 92 4.57 -9.56 6.05
CA CYS A 92 3.14 -9.85 6.08
C CYS A 92 2.65 -10.34 7.45
N GLU A 93 3.43 -11.16 8.16
CA GLU A 93 3.08 -11.60 9.51
C GLU A 93 2.95 -10.42 10.49
N ARG A 94 3.96 -9.56 10.55
CA ARG A 94 3.92 -8.35 11.40
C ARG A 94 2.78 -7.40 11.00
N ALA A 95 2.54 -7.25 9.69
CA ALA A 95 1.43 -6.43 9.20
C ALA A 95 0.07 -6.98 9.66
N ARG A 96 -0.14 -8.31 9.60
CA ARG A 96 -1.39 -8.95 10.06
C ARG A 96 -1.65 -8.69 11.54
N GLU A 97 -0.62 -8.75 12.39
CA GLU A 97 -0.76 -8.46 13.82
C GLU A 97 -1.19 -7.01 14.06
N LEU A 98 -0.58 -6.06 13.35
CA LEU A 98 -0.95 -4.64 13.46
C LEU A 98 -2.37 -4.36 12.96
N PHE A 99 -2.77 -4.98 11.84
CA PHE A 99 -4.15 -4.86 11.36
C PHE A 99 -5.16 -5.33 12.40
N ARG A 100 -4.93 -6.50 13.03
CA ARG A 100 -5.81 -7.00 14.10
C ARG A 100 -5.92 -6.00 15.25
N ALA A 101 -4.79 -5.45 15.71
CA ALA A 101 -4.79 -4.47 16.79
C ALA A 101 -5.57 -3.19 16.43
N ILE A 102 -5.46 -2.70 15.20
CA ILE A 102 -6.19 -1.51 14.71
C ILE A 102 -7.69 -1.79 14.61
N THR A 103 -8.08 -2.96 14.10
CA THR A 103 -9.49 -3.33 13.95
C THR A 103 -10.17 -3.51 15.29
N ASP A 104 -9.49 -4.14 16.26
CA ASP A 104 -10.00 -4.35 17.62
C ASP A 104 -10.21 -3.01 18.34
N SER A 105 -9.25 -2.08 18.22
CA SER A 105 -9.36 -0.73 18.78
C SER A 105 -10.50 0.07 18.14
N SER A 106 -10.68 -0.05 16.83
CA SER A 106 -11.75 0.64 16.11
C SER A 106 -13.14 0.09 16.45
N ALA A 107 -13.26 -1.21 16.76
CA ALA A 107 -14.49 -1.82 17.25
C ALA A 107 -14.85 -1.31 18.66
N ALA A 108 -13.88 -1.22 19.56
CA ALA A 108 -14.08 -0.72 20.91
C ALA A 108 -14.48 0.77 20.98
N HIS A 109 -14.08 1.59 20.00
CA HIS A 109 -14.49 3.01 19.94
C HIS A 109 -15.91 3.21 19.39
N ARG A 110 -16.52 2.18 18.79
CA ARG A 110 -17.89 2.22 18.23
C ARG A 110 -18.94 1.61 19.16
N SER A 111 -18.54 1.01 20.27
CA SER A 111 -19.41 0.45 21.34
C SER A 111 -19.60 1.46 22.47
#